data_AF-A0A949W9L3-F1
#
_entry.id   AF-A0A949W9L3-F1
#
_cell.length_a   1.000
_cell.length_b   1.000
_cell.length_c   1.000
_cell.angle_alpha   90.00
_cell.angle_beta   90.00
_cell.angle_gamma   90.00
#
_symmetry.space_group_name_H-M   'P 1'
#
loop_
_entity.id
_entity.type
_entity.pdbx_description
1 polymer ?
#
loop_
_entity_poly.entity_id
_entity_poly.type
_entity_poly.pdbx_seq_one_letter_code
_entity_poly.pdbx_strand_id
1 'polypeptide(L)'
;MPALIEVKLTELAQLFNSMDPSPFHERDLDHDAEEFIVSWALEHPRDDDLHLVVYLTRAPADGSDPQPLVQESVRHYFAYRADMLWREFRQLMKEGRFSLIVGLIFMAVCQTTAITLSRGEFPGQAVVREGLTIIGWVAMWRPLEIYLYRWWPLLARRRLFNRLARMAVDVKTSP
;
A
#
# COMPACT_ATOMS: atom_id res chain seq x y z
N MET A 1 15.79 -21.26 5.84
CA MET A 1 16.98 -20.53 5.32
C MET A 1 16.47 -19.21 4.80
N PRO A 2 17.13 -18.07 5.03
CA PRO A 2 16.63 -16.80 4.53
C PRO A 2 16.54 -16.84 3.00
N ALA A 3 15.46 -16.28 2.46
CA ALA A 3 15.28 -16.13 1.04
C ALA A 3 16.22 -15.04 0.52
N LEU A 4 17.08 -15.42 -0.42
CA LEU A 4 18.16 -14.57 -0.94
C LEU A 4 17.68 -13.85 -2.20
N ILE A 5 17.74 -12.52 -2.18
CA ILE A 5 17.49 -11.65 -3.33
C ILE A 5 18.85 -11.15 -3.80
N GLU A 6 19.27 -11.55 -5.00
CA GLU A 6 20.55 -11.16 -5.57
C GLU A 6 20.36 -10.11 -6.66
N VAL A 7 20.96 -8.94 -6.49
CA VAL A 7 20.93 -7.85 -7.47
C VAL A 7 22.33 -7.62 -7.99
N LYS A 8 22.53 -7.65 -9.31
CA LYS A 8 23.83 -7.39 -9.94
C LYS A 8 23.79 -6.01 -10.59
N LEU A 9 24.69 -5.13 -10.16
CA LEU A 9 24.80 -3.76 -10.65
C LEU A 9 26.23 -3.51 -11.14
N THR A 10 26.36 -2.75 -12.22
CA THR A 10 27.68 -2.33 -12.71
C THR A 10 28.26 -1.27 -11.77
N GLU A 11 27.43 -0.31 -11.37
CA GLU A 11 27.80 0.80 -10.50
C GLU A 11 26.70 1.05 -9.46
N LEU A 12 27.09 1.46 -8.26
CA LEU A 12 26.16 1.71 -7.16
C LEU A 12 25.08 2.75 -7.52
N ALA A 13 25.41 3.71 -8.37
CA ALA A 13 24.47 4.74 -8.82
C ALA A 13 23.23 4.17 -9.52
N GLN A 14 23.29 2.95 -10.07
CA GLN A 14 22.15 2.27 -10.72
C GLN A 14 21.09 1.80 -9.72
N LEU A 15 21.45 1.63 -8.44
CA LEU A 15 20.48 1.29 -7.40
C LEU A 15 19.57 2.48 -7.06
N PHE A 16 20.05 3.69 -7.36
CA PHE A 16 19.45 4.94 -6.93
C PHE A 16 18.83 5.69 -8.09
N ASN A 17 17.75 6.40 -7.81
CA ASN A 17 17.09 7.23 -8.80
C ASN A 17 18.03 8.36 -9.26
N SER A 18 18.22 8.46 -10.58
CA SER A 18 19.08 9.47 -11.22
C SER A 18 18.45 10.86 -11.28
N MET A 19 17.12 10.94 -11.20
CA MET A 19 16.35 12.20 -11.25
C MET A 19 16.08 12.80 -9.87
N ASP A 20 16.49 12.14 -8.78
CA ASP A 20 16.36 12.66 -7.43
C ASP A 20 17.44 13.73 -7.16
N PRO A 21 17.08 15.02 -7.01
CA PRO A 21 18.04 16.10 -6.77
C PRO A 21 18.50 16.18 -5.31
N SER A 22 18.11 15.22 -4.46
CA SER A 22 18.53 15.09 -3.06
C SER A 22 20.07 15.17 -2.93
N PRO A 23 20.60 16.21 -2.26
CA PRO A 23 22.04 16.36 -2.05
C PRO A 23 22.58 15.50 -0.90
N PHE A 24 21.75 14.65 -0.27
CA PHE A 24 22.09 13.86 0.91
C PHE A 24 22.08 12.35 0.64
N HIS A 25 22.65 11.58 1.57
CA HIS A 25 22.82 10.12 1.54
C HIS A 25 21.51 9.29 1.51
N GLU A 26 20.36 9.95 1.56
CA GLU A 26 19.04 9.32 1.44
C GLU A 26 18.55 9.46 -0.01
N ARG A 27 19.16 8.70 -0.92
CA ARG A 27 18.69 8.63 -2.29
C ARG A 27 17.57 7.60 -2.39
N ASP A 28 16.49 7.97 -3.08
CA ASP A 28 15.44 7.01 -3.38
C ASP A 28 15.96 5.87 -4.26
N LEU A 29 15.46 4.65 -4.01
CA LEU A 29 15.74 3.52 -4.90
C LEU A 29 15.17 3.80 -6.29
N ASP A 30 15.89 3.33 -7.30
CA ASP A 30 15.38 3.33 -8.67
C ASP A 30 14.10 2.46 -8.77
N HIS A 31 13.18 2.84 -9.64
CA HIS A 31 11.90 2.13 -9.79
C HIS A 31 12.10 0.69 -10.24
N ASP A 32 13.06 0.44 -11.15
CA ASP A 32 13.33 -0.89 -11.67
C ASP A 32 13.93 -1.78 -10.56
N ALA A 33 14.74 -1.18 -9.67
CA ALA A 33 15.29 -1.88 -8.50
C ALA A 33 14.19 -2.19 -7.47
N GLU A 34 13.27 -1.26 -7.19
CA GLU A 34 12.10 -1.51 -6.33
C GLU A 34 11.27 -2.68 -6.89
N GLU A 35 10.92 -2.64 -8.18
CA GLU A 35 10.08 -3.66 -8.82
C GLU A 35 10.73 -5.04 -8.78
N PHE A 36 12.04 -5.12 -9.06
CA PHE A 36 12.79 -6.37 -8.97
C PHE A 36 12.79 -6.95 -7.55
N ILE A 37 13.11 -6.14 -6.54
CA ILE A 37 13.16 -6.59 -5.14
C ILE A 37 11.76 -7.02 -4.66
N VAL A 38 10.72 -6.26 -5.03
CA VAL A 38 9.33 -6.55 -4.63
C VAL A 38 8.82 -7.82 -5.30
N SER A 39 9.10 -8.03 -6.59
CA SER A 39 8.67 -9.24 -7.30
C SER A 39 9.31 -10.50 -6.70
N TRP A 40 10.61 -10.49 -6.43
CA TRP A 40 11.29 -11.57 -5.71
C TRP A 40 10.69 -11.82 -4.32
N ALA A 41 10.44 -10.77 -3.55
CA ALA A 41 9.88 -10.91 -2.21
C ALA A 41 8.44 -11.48 -2.20
N LEU A 42 7.69 -11.32 -3.30
CA LEU A 42 6.36 -11.89 -3.47
C LEU A 42 6.38 -13.38 -3.82
N GLU A 43 7.45 -13.87 -4.46
CA GLU A 43 7.63 -15.29 -4.77
C GLU A 43 7.97 -16.13 -3.53
N HIS A 44 8.48 -15.51 -2.48
CA HIS A 44 8.84 -16.19 -1.23
C HIS A 44 7.72 -16.22 -0.18
N PRO A 45 7.62 -17.29 0.63
CA PRO A 45 6.70 -17.38 1.76
C PRO A 45 6.83 -16.17 2.70
N ARG A 46 5.72 -15.79 3.32
CA ARG A 46 5.65 -14.58 4.18
C ARG A 46 6.46 -14.68 5.48
N ASP A 47 6.76 -15.90 5.93
CA ASP A 47 7.45 -16.17 7.19
C ASP A 47 8.98 -16.25 7.08
N ASP A 48 9.53 -16.29 5.86
CA ASP A 48 10.98 -16.37 5.69
C ASP A 48 11.63 -15.00 5.95
N ASP A 49 12.83 -14.99 6.52
CA ASP A 49 13.64 -13.77 6.52
C ASP A 49 14.13 -13.49 5.10
N LEU A 50 14.09 -12.24 4.68
CA LEU A 50 14.63 -11.79 3.40
C LEU A 50 16.06 -11.31 3.59
N HIS A 51 16.92 -11.60 2.63
CA HIS A 51 18.29 -11.12 2.59
C HIS A 51 18.62 -10.58 1.20
N LEU A 52 18.95 -9.29 1.11
CA LEU A 52 19.35 -8.65 -0.14
C LEU A 52 20.88 -8.67 -0.27
N VAL A 53 21.39 -9.21 -1.37
CA VAL A 53 22.81 -9.15 -1.72
C VAL A 53 22.98 -8.34 -3.00
N VAL A 54 23.68 -7.22 -2.90
CA VAL A 54 24.00 -6.33 -4.02
C VAL A 54 25.43 -6.63 -4.48
N TYR A 55 25.55 -7.18 -5.67
CA TYR A 55 26.83 -7.43 -6.34
C TYR A 55 27.22 -6.23 -7.19
N LEU A 56 28.34 -5.60 -6.86
CA LEU A 56 28.93 -4.49 -7.61
C LEU A 56 30.08 -4.98 -8.47
N THR A 57 30.01 -4.76 -9.78
CA THR A 57 31.12 -5.05 -10.71
C THR A 57 32.23 -4.00 -10.60
N ARG A 58 31.88 -2.74 -10.33
CA ARG A 58 32.82 -1.65 -10.14
C ARG A 58 32.76 -1.14 -8.70
N ALA A 59 33.91 -1.17 -8.02
CA ALA A 59 34.03 -0.56 -6.70
C ALA A 59 33.82 0.97 -6.80
N PRO A 60 33.29 1.62 -5.75
CA PRO A 60 33.14 3.06 -5.70
C PRO A 60 34.48 3.76 -5.96
N ALA A 61 34.49 4.77 -6.83
CA ALA A 61 35.71 5.50 -7.21
C ALA A 61 36.35 6.26 -6.02
N ASP A 62 35.56 6.57 -5.00
CA ASP A 62 35.97 7.29 -3.78
C ASP A 62 36.55 6.36 -2.69
N GLY A 63 36.55 5.03 -2.92
CA GLY A 63 37.07 4.05 -1.95
C GLY A 63 36.26 3.93 -0.65
N SER A 64 35.11 4.60 -0.56
CA SER A 64 34.18 4.49 0.55
C SER A 64 33.50 3.13 0.60
N ASP A 65 33.22 2.64 1.80
CA ASP A 65 32.43 1.43 2.00
C ASP A 65 30.96 1.70 1.62
N PRO A 66 30.42 1.05 0.57
CA PRO A 66 29.04 1.26 0.14
C PRO A 66 28.02 0.57 1.04
N GLN A 67 28.44 -0.37 1.89
CA GLN A 67 27.57 -1.18 2.76
C GLN A 67 26.63 -0.32 3.62
N PRO A 68 27.12 0.61 4.48
CA PRO A 68 26.26 1.39 5.37
C PRO A 68 25.27 2.27 4.59
N LEU A 69 25.71 2.85 3.47
CA LEU A 69 24.88 3.68 2.61
C LEU A 69 23.71 2.87 2.02
N VAL A 70 24.00 1.75 1.37
CA VAL A 70 22.97 0.89 0.76
C VAL A 70 22.01 0.37 1.82
N GLN A 71 22.52 -0.12 2.94
CA GLN A 71 21.69 -0.65 4.02
C GLN A 71 20.74 0.42 4.58
N GLU A 72 21.24 1.64 4.81
CA GLU A 72 20.43 2.74 5.32
C GLU A 72 19.39 3.23 4.30
N SER A 73 19.80 3.45 3.05
CA SER A 73 18.89 3.91 2.00
C SER A 73 17.78 2.90 1.72
N VAL A 74 18.10 1.60 1.61
CA VAL A 74 17.10 0.53 1.39
C VAL A 74 16.12 0.46 2.55
N ARG A 75 16.62 0.47 3.80
CA ARG A 75 15.78 0.48 5.00
C ARG A 75 14.86 1.70 5.03
N HIS A 76 15.41 2.89 4.80
CA HIS A 76 14.67 4.14 4.87
C HIS A 76 13.60 4.22 3.78
N TYR A 77 13.96 3.86 2.54
CA TYR A 77 13.06 3.85 1.39
C TYR A 77 11.83 2.94 1.65
N PHE A 78 12.05 1.67 2.02
CA PHE A 78 10.93 0.75 2.25
C PHE A 78 10.13 1.10 3.50
N ALA A 79 10.74 1.66 4.55
CA ALA A 79 10.03 2.16 5.72
C ALA A 79 9.13 3.34 5.35
N TYR A 80 9.66 4.30 4.58
CA TYR A 80 8.91 5.44 4.07
C TYR A 80 7.73 5.00 3.19
N ARG A 81 7.93 4.04 2.27
CA ARG A 81 6.87 3.46 1.43
C ARG A 81 5.79 2.76 2.27
N ALA A 82 6.18 2.03 3.32
CA ALA A 82 5.23 1.41 4.24
C ALA A 82 4.38 2.45 5.00
N ASP A 83 4.98 3.59 5.36
CA ASP A 83 4.28 4.69 6.01
C ASP A 83 3.37 5.47 5.06
N MET A 84 3.75 5.64 3.79
CA MET A 84 2.88 6.18 2.75
C MET A 84 1.62 5.34 2.60
N LEU A 85 1.75 4.02 2.45
CA LEU A 85 0.60 3.09 2.41
C LEU A 85 -0.26 3.17 3.67
N TRP A 86 0.34 3.46 4.83
CA TRP A 86 -0.44 3.65 6.05
C TRP A 86 -1.26 4.95 6.04
N ARG A 87 -0.76 6.01 5.41
CA ARG A 87 -1.52 7.25 5.20
C ARG A 87 -2.67 7.00 4.23
N GLU A 88 -2.42 6.31 3.12
CA GLU A 88 -3.45 5.91 2.14
C GLU A 88 -4.53 5.04 2.77
N PHE A 89 -4.14 4.04 3.56
CA PHE A 89 -5.08 3.21 4.32
C PHE A 89 -5.96 4.07 5.25
N ARG A 90 -5.35 4.98 6.02
CA ARG A 90 -6.11 5.88 6.91
C ARG A 90 -7.07 6.78 6.14
N GLN A 91 -6.70 7.23 4.95
CA GLN A 91 -7.56 8.03 4.08
C GLN A 91 -8.72 7.20 3.53
N LEU A 92 -8.46 5.97 3.06
CA LEU A 92 -9.48 5.03 2.62
C LEU A 92 -10.50 4.75 3.73
N MET A 93 -10.03 4.53 4.97
CA MET A 93 -10.91 4.29 6.10
C MET A 93 -11.75 5.52 6.47
N LYS A 94 -11.22 6.74 6.29
CA LYS A 94 -12.01 7.98 6.43
C LYS A 94 -13.10 8.08 5.36
N GLU A 95 -12.78 7.77 4.10
CA GLU A 95 -13.75 7.74 3.00
C GLU A 95 -14.85 6.67 3.25
N GLY A 96 -14.46 5.49 3.72
CA GLY A 96 -15.36 4.42 4.13
C GLY A 96 -16.31 4.85 5.25
N ARG A 97 -15.80 5.50 6.30
CA ARG A 97 -16.63 6.04 7.40
C ARG A 97 -17.60 7.11 6.92
N PHE A 98 -17.14 8.04 6.10
CA PHE A 98 -17.99 9.11 5.59
C PHE A 98 -19.13 8.56 4.73
N SER A 99 -18.81 7.67 3.79
CA SER A 99 -19.83 7.02 2.97
C SER A 99 -20.81 6.18 3.79
N LEU A 100 -20.34 5.50 4.85
CA LEU A 100 -21.21 4.76 5.76
C LEU A 100 -22.21 5.68 6.48
N ILE A 101 -21.74 6.82 7.00
CA ILE A 101 -22.60 7.80 7.68
C ILE A 101 -23.65 8.34 6.71
N VAL A 102 -23.25 8.72 5.48
CA VAL A 102 -24.18 9.19 4.45
C VAL A 102 -25.23 8.13 4.12
N GLY A 103 -24.82 6.88 3.92
CA GLY A 103 -25.73 5.76 3.65
C GLY A 103 -26.71 5.51 4.79
N LEU A 104 -26.24 5.54 6.05
CA LEU A 104 -27.09 5.38 7.24
C LEU A 104 -28.09 6.54 7.41
N ILE A 105 -27.66 7.78 7.21
CA ILE A 105 -28.55 8.95 7.26
C ILE A 105 -29.62 8.83 6.16
N PHE A 106 -29.22 8.48 4.94
CA PHE A 106 -30.16 8.30 3.84
C PHE A 106 -31.18 7.20 4.17
N MET A 107 -30.75 6.03 4.63
CA MET A 107 -31.64 4.96 5.08
C MET A 107 -32.59 5.41 6.19
N ALA A 108 -32.09 6.14 7.19
CA ALA A 108 -32.90 6.63 8.30
C ALA A 108 -34.00 7.57 7.79
N VAL A 109 -33.65 8.53 6.90
CA VAL A 109 -34.61 9.45 6.28
C VAL A 109 -35.66 8.69 5.47
N CYS A 110 -35.25 7.71 4.66
CA CYS A 110 -36.15 6.87 3.88
C CYS A 110 -37.14 6.13 4.78
N GLN A 111 -36.66 5.51 5.86
CA GLN A 111 -37.50 4.76 6.80
C GLN A 111 -38.45 5.66 7.57
N THR A 112 -37.97 6.82 8.07
CA THR A 112 -38.86 7.78 8.74
C THR A 112 -39.95 8.30 7.81
N THR A 113 -39.61 8.54 6.54
CA THR A 113 -40.58 8.98 5.53
C THR A 113 -41.59 7.88 5.25
N ALA A 114 -41.17 6.63 5.08
CA ALA A 114 -42.09 5.51 4.86
C ALA A 114 -43.08 5.34 6.03
N ILE A 115 -42.63 5.50 7.27
CA ILE A 115 -43.46 5.40 8.48
C ILE A 115 -44.45 6.57 8.55
N THR A 116 -44.01 7.81 8.32
CA THR A 116 -44.92 8.98 8.38
C THR A 116 -45.96 8.94 7.28
N LEU A 117 -45.57 8.54 6.06
CA LEU A 117 -46.46 8.39 4.93
C LEU A 117 -47.46 7.24 5.14
N SER A 118 -47.10 6.17 5.86
CA SER A 118 -48.02 5.07 6.16
C SER A 118 -49.23 5.42 7.02
N ARG A 119 -49.29 6.64 7.56
CA ARG A 119 -50.48 7.16 8.26
C ARG A 119 -51.55 7.72 7.32
N GLY A 120 -51.24 7.91 6.03
CA GLY A 120 -52.21 8.27 4.99
C GLY A 120 -52.25 7.19 3.90
N GLU A 121 -53.43 6.76 3.48
CA GLU A 121 -53.55 5.82 2.35
C GLU A 121 -53.53 6.60 1.04
N PHE A 122 -52.46 6.47 0.24
CA PHE A 122 -52.39 6.97 -1.13
C PHE A 122 -51.99 5.86 -2.10
N PRO A 123 -52.56 5.86 -3.32
CA PRO A 123 -52.24 4.87 -4.33
C PRO A 123 -50.76 4.97 -4.74
N GLY A 124 -50.03 3.85 -4.67
CA GLY A 124 -48.61 3.76 -5.03
C GLY A 124 -47.61 3.66 -3.87
N GLN A 125 -48.08 3.64 -2.62
CA GLN A 125 -47.22 3.53 -1.43
C GLN A 125 -46.26 2.33 -1.44
N ALA A 126 -46.74 1.16 -1.89
CA ALA A 126 -45.92 -0.05 -1.97
C ALA A 126 -44.73 0.14 -2.93
N VAL A 127 -44.98 0.73 -4.11
CA VAL A 127 -43.95 0.98 -5.12
C VAL A 127 -42.88 1.94 -4.61
N VAL A 128 -43.29 3.01 -3.92
CA VAL A 128 -42.36 3.98 -3.32
C VAL A 128 -41.52 3.32 -2.22
N ARG A 129 -42.12 2.50 -1.37
CA ARG A 129 -41.41 1.76 -0.30
C ARG A 129 -40.40 0.75 -0.86
N GLU A 130 -40.78 0.00 -1.88
CA GLU A 130 -39.88 -0.94 -2.57
C GLU A 130 -38.69 -0.18 -3.19
N GLY A 131 -38.96 0.93 -3.89
CA GLY A 131 -37.94 1.79 -4.49
C GLY A 131 -36.97 2.38 -3.47
N LEU A 132 -37.48 2.89 -2.34
CA LEU A 132 -36.66 3.39 -1.22
C LEU A 132 -35.76 2.30 -0.63
N THR A 133 -36.26 1.06 -0.54
CA THR A 133 -35.50 -0.08 -0.03
C THR A 133 -34.36 -0.44 -1.00
N ILE A 134 -34.65 -0.48 -2.30
CA ILE A 134 -33.65 -0.75 -3.34
C ILE A 134 -32.58 0.33 -3.34
N ILE A 135 -32.96 1.62 -3.34
CA ILE A 135 -31.99 2.73 -3.34
C ILE A 135 -31.19 2.77 -2.03
N GLY A 136 -31.82 2.50 -0.88
CA GLY A 136 -31.13 2.40 0.41
C GLY A 136 -30.07 1.30 0.44
N TRP A 137 -30.36 0.14 -0.16
CA TRP A 137 -29.38 -0.92 -0.35
C TRP A 137 -28.26 -0.52 -1.32
N VAL A 138 -28.60 0.09 -2.47
CA VAL A 138 -27.63 0.59 -3.46
C VAL A 138 -26.66 1.59 -2.84
N ALA A 139 -27.15 2.48 -1.96
CA ALA A 139 -26.34 3.43 -1.23
C ALA A 139 -25.34 2.77 -0.25
N MET A 140 -25.64 1.55 0.24
CA MET A 140 -24.75 0.79 1.12
C MET A 140 -23.60 0.06 0.38
N TRP A 141 -23.60 -0.01 -0.95
CA TRP A 141 -22.55 -0.73 -1.66
C TRP A 141 -21.16 -0.12 -1.49
N ARG A 142 -21.02 1.20 -1.64
CA ARG A 142 -19.70 1.85 -1.57
C ARG A 142 -19.01 1.70 -0.20
N PRO A 143 -19.71 1.89 0.94
CA PRO A 143 -19.15 1.55 2.25
C PRO A 143 -18.72 0.09 2.34
N LEU A 144 -19.61 -0.84 1.95
CA LEU A 144 -19.37 -2.27 2.04
C LEU A 144 -18.15 -2.69 1.20
N GLU A 145 -18.03 -2.16 -0.02
CA GLU A 145 -16.90 -2.38 -0.93
C GLU A 145 -15.58 -1.93 -0.30
N ILE A 146 -15.55 -0.74 0.30
CA ILE A 146 -14.36 -0.21 0.96
C ILE A 146 -13.93 -1.12 2.12
N TYR A 147 -14.88 -1.49 2.98
CA TYR A 147 -14.63 -2.30 4.17
C TYR A 147 -14.43 -3.78 3.91
N LEU A 148 -14.84 -4.32 2.76
CA LEU A 148 -14.58 -5.72 2.41
C LEU A 148 -13.33 -5.88 1.55
N TYR A 149 -13.17 -5.04 0.52
CA TYR A 149 -12.22 -5.33 -0.56
C TYR A 149 -11.07 -4.33 -0.69
N ARG A 150 -11.27 -3.05 -0.38
CA ARG A 150 -10.22 -2.05 -0.69
C ARG A 150 -9.08 -1.99 0.32
N TRP A 151 -9.29 -2.44 1.56
CA TRP A 151 -8.33 -2.27 2.65
C TRP A 151 -7.28 -3.39 2.76
N TRP A 152 -7.65 -4.64 2.46
CA TRP A 152 -6.75 -5.79 2.60
C TRP A 152 -5.52 -5.73 1.67
N PRO A 153 -5.60 -5.24 0.41
CA PRO A 153 -4.43 -5.15 -0.47
C PRO A 153 -3.42 -4.11 0.05
N LEU A 154 -3.91 -2.98 0.57
CA LEU A 154 -3.08 -1.94 1.18
C LEU A 154 -2.34 -2.48 2.42
N LEU A 155 -3.03 -3.24 3.26
CA LEU A 155 -2.42 -3.81 4.46
C LEU A 155 -1.41 -4.90 4.11
N ALA A 156 -1.71 -5.74 3.11
CA ALA A 156 -0.79 -6.76 2.61
C ALA A 156 0.49 -6.13 2.05
N ARG A 157 0.36 -5.08 1.22
CA ARG A 157 1.50 -4.36 0.63
C ARG A 157 2.31 -3.61 1.70
N ARG A 158 1.66 -3.03 2.71
CA ARG A 158 2.36 -2.44 3.86
C ARG A 158 3.19 -3.46 4.62
N ARG A 159 2.64 -4.66 4.87
CA ARG A 159 3.38 -5.73 5.56
C ARG A 159 4.61 -6.17 4.75
N LEU A 160 4.48 -6.26 3.42
CA LEU A 160 5.59 -6.55 2.52
C LEU A 160 6.69 -5.49 2.63
N PHE A 161 6.36 -4.21 2.50
CA PHE A 161 7.35 -3.13 2.63
C PHE A 161 7.98 -3.06 4.03
N ASN A 162 7.22 -3.32 5.10
CA ASN A 162 7.80 -3.45 6.45
C ASN A 162 8.76 -4.64 6.60
N ARG A 163 8.52 -5.74 5.87
CA ARG A 163 9.43 -6.88 5.82
C ARG A 163 10.71 -6.52 5.06
N LEU A 164 10.58 -5.89 3.90
CA LEU A 164 11.70 -5.38 3.10
C LEU A 164 12.52 -4.32 3.85
N ALA A 165 11.89 -3.44 4.62
CA ALA A 165 12.60 -2.44 5.42
C ALA A 165 13.46 -3.05 6.53
N ARG A 166 13.13 -4.25 6.99
CA ARG A 166 13.87 -4.97 8.06
C ARG A 166 14.81 -6.03 7.53
N MET A 167 14.86 -6.23 6.21
CA MET A 167 15.72 -7.24 5.61
C MET A 167 17.19 -6.87 5.83
N ALA A 168 18.04 -7.87 6.01
CA ALA A 168 19.47 -7.64 6.03
C ALA A 168 19.97 -7.43 4.59
N VAL A 169 20.94 -6.52 4.45
CA VAL A 169 21.46 -6.06 3.15
C VAL A 169 22.98 -6.17 3.20
N ASP A 170 23.54 -6.92 2.26
CA ASP A 170 24.98 -7.06 2.07
C ASP A 170 25.38 -6.57 0.68
N VAL A 171 26.51 -5.87 0.60
CA VAL A 171 27.13 -5.42 -0.64
C VAL A 171 28.42 -6.22 -0.84
N LYS A 172 28.53 -6.86 -2.00
CA LYS A 172 29.70 -7.64 -2.38
C LYS A 172 30.27 -7.09 -3.68
N THR A 173 31.59 -7.00 -3.76
CA THR A 173 32.24 -6.76 -5.04
C THR A 173 32.38 -8.10 -5.76
N SER A 174 31.77 -8.24 -6.93
CA SER A 174 32.02 -9.39 -7.81
C SER A 174 33.20 -9.04 -8.72
N PRO A 175 34.19 -9.92 -8.87
CA PRO A 175 35.21 -9.78 -9.90
C PRO A 175 34.61 -9.86 -11.31
#